data_AF-A0A3D5GPQ1-F1
#
_entry.id   AF-A0A3D5GPQ1-F1
#
_cell.length_a   1.000
_cell.length_b   1.000
_cell.length_c   1.000
_cell.angle_alpha   90.00
_cell.angle_beta   90.00
_cell.angle_gamma   90.00
#
_symmetry.space_group_name_H-M   'P 1'
#
loop_
_entity.id
_entity.type
_entity.pdbx_description
1 polymer ?
#
loop_
_entity_poly.entity_id
_entity_poly.type
_entity_poly.pdbx_seq_one_letter_code
_entity_poly.pdbx_strand_id
1 'polypeptide(L)'
;ILDEPERLGVEVTRLENGATVIDMGLEAVGGWAAAKLYTVVTLGGLGEVSYESFEVAGRALTAVRSMIDYPIEGCVASQIAGWRLESPGKEHAAILAGPGRALNKASLDHYFDWIDYRDDHHEAVVAIQASEPLPLSIVETVAVSCKVQPRDLYILIAPNHSLVCAVQVAARIVEQTLHRLAE
;
A
#
# COMPACT_ATOMS: atom_id res chain seq x y z
N ILE A 1 3.18 -13.45 -4.11
CA ILE A 1 4.29 -12.85 -3.32
C ILE A 1 4.87 -13.90 -2.38
N LEU A 2 4.05 -14.47 -1.48
CA LEU A 2 4.49 -15.41 -0.46
C LEU A 2 5.06 -16.73 -1.01
N ASP A 3 4.65 -17.17 -2.20
CA ASP A 3 5.11 -18.43 -2.79
C ASP A 3 6.57 -18.39 -3.25
N GLU A 4 7.04 -17.24 -3.75
CA GLU A 4 8.38 -17.09 -4.33
C GLU A 4 9.02 -15.72 -3.95
N PRO A 5 9.20 -15.41 -2.66
CA PRO A 5 9.65 -14.09 -2.21
C PRO A 5 11.06 -13.75 -2.69
N GLU A 6 11.98 -14.72 -2.70
CA GLU A 6 13.36 -14.54 -3.17
C GLU A 6 13.43 -14.09 -4.64
N ARG A 7 12.57 -14.63 -5.51
CA ARG A 7 12.51 -14.24 -6.93
C ARG A 7 12.04 -12.81 -7.14
N LEU A 8 11.31 -12.26 -6.18
CA LEU A 8 10.83 -10.89 -6.19
C LEU A 8 11.80 -9.92 -5.50
N GLY A 9 12.84 -10.44 -4.85
CA GLY A 9 13.76 -9.66 -4.02
C GLY A 9 13.13 -9.15 -2.73
N VAL A 10 12.13 -9.86 -2.19
CA VAL A 10 11.41 -9.45 -0.98
C VAL A 10 11.70 -10.39 0.19
N GLU A 11 11.59 -9.88 1.41
CA GLU A 11 11.71 -10.68 2.63
C GLU A 11 10.37 -10.79 3.33
N VAL A 12 10.03 -11.98 3.81
CA VAL A 12 8.75 -12.24 4.51
C VAL A 12 9.06 -12.67 5.93
N THR A 13 8.53 -11.92 6.88
CA THR A 13 8.69 -12.19 8.32
C THR A 13 7.33 -12.35 8.97
N ARG A 14 7.16 -13.42 9.75
CA ARG A 14 6.01 -13.56 10.64
C ARG A 14 6.36 -13.02 12.02
N LEU A 15 5.60 -12.05 12.50
CA LEU A 15 5.79 -11.44 13.80
C LEU A 15 5.26 -12.34 14.93
N GLU A 16 5.63 -12.02 16.17
CA GLU A 16 5.23 -12.80 17.35
C GLU A 16 3.71 -12.84 17.59
N ASN A 17 2.99 -11.78 17.20
CA ASN A 17 1.51 -11.77 17.26
C ASN A 17 0.86 -12.56 16.11
N GLY A 18 1.65 -13.05 15.15
CA GLY A 18 1.22 -13.88 14.02
C GLY A 18 1.07 -13.15 12.69
N ALA A 19 1.14 -11.81 12.68
CA ALA A 19 1.02 -11.01 11.45
C ALA A 19 2.19 -11.22 10.49
N THR A 20 1.92 -11.04 9.20
CA THR A 20 2.91 -11.21 8.14
C THR A 20 3.38 -9.85 7.64
N VAL A 21 4.67 -9.57 7.79
CA VAL A 21 5.34 -8.40 7.22
C VAL A 21 6.11 -8.83 5.97
N ILE A 22 5.89 -8.11 4.89
CA ILE A 22 6.51 -8.30 3.59
C ILE A 22 7.36 -7.06 3.33
N ASP A 23 8.66 -7.18 3.60
CA ASP A 23 9.62 -6.14 3.29
C ASP A 23 9.94 -6.17 1.79
N MET A 24 9.62 -5.08 1.10
CA MET A 24 9.83 -4.91 -0.33
C MET A 24 10.86 -3.81 -0.65
N GLY A 25 11.65 -3.34 0.33
CA GLY A 25 12.68 -2.33 0.04
C GLY A 25 13.41 -1.70 1.23
N LEU A 26 13.13 -2.11 2.47
CA LEU A 26 13.78 -1.59 3.68
C LEU A 26 15.15 -2.24 3.88
N GLU A 27 15.18 -3.54 4.16
CA GLU A 27 16.39 -4.37 4.16
C GLU A 27 16.44 -5.22 2.88
N ALA A 28 15.27 -5.64 2.40
CA ALA A 28 15.12 -6.36 1.14
C ALA A 28 15.50 -5.47 -0.07
N VAL A 29 16.08 -6.06 -1.12
CA VAL A 29 16.49 -5.33 -2.33
C VAL A 29 15.28 -4.77 -3.11
N GLY A 30 14.15 -5.47 -3.06
CA GLY A 30 12.98 -5.21 -3.88
C GLY A 30 13.24 -5.48 -5.37
N GLY A 31 12.49 -4.81 -6.23
CA GLY A 31 12.63 -4.95 -7.68
C GLY A 31 11.40 -4.50 -8.44
N TRP A 32 11.48 -4.48 -9.77
CA TRP A 32 10.36 -4.09 -10.64
C TRP A 32 9.15 -5.01 -10.51
N ALA A 33 9.35 -6.31 -10.29
CA ALA A 33 8.25 -7.25 -10.06
C ALA A 33 7.58 -7.01 -8.70
N ALA A 34 8.37 -6.82 -7.63
CA ALA A 34 7.88 -6.43 -6.32
C ALA A 34 7.11 -5.11 -6.37
N ALA A 35 7.63 -4.12 -7.09
CA ALA A 35 7.01 -2.81 -7.25
C ALA A 35 5.65 -2.87 -7.97
N LYS A 36 5.56 -3.68 -9.02
CA LYS A 36 4.31 -3.93 -9.74
C LYS A 36 3.28 -4.56 -8.80
N LEU A 37 3.68 -5.59 -8.05
CA LEU A 37 2.80 -6.29 -7.12
C LEU A 37 2.37 -5.39 -5.96
N TYR A 38 3.27 -4.61 -5.37
CA TYR A 38 2.94 -3.60 -4.34
C TYR A 38 1.85 -2.65 -4.86
N THR A 39 2.00 -2.16 -6.09
CA THR A 39 1.04 -1.25 -6.72
C THR A 39 -0.31 -1.91 -6.98
N VAL A 40 -0.32 -3.14 -7.50
CA VAL A 40 -1.58 -3.89 -7.71
C VAL A 40 -2.28 -4.17 -6.38
N VAL A 41 -1.52 -4.51 -5.33
CA VAL A 41 -2.06 -4.68 -3.98
C VAL A 41 -2.66 -3.38 -3.45
N THR A 42 -2.00 -2.23 -3.62
CA THR A 42 -2.57 -0.95 -3.18
C THR A 42 -3.81 -0.56 -3.98
N LEU A 43 -4.00 -1.09 -5.19
CA LEU A 43 -5.25 -0.96 -5.96
C LEU A 43 -6.33 -1.99 -5.57
N GLY A 44 -6.11 -2.79 -4.51
CA GLY A 44 -7.03 -3.85 -4.11
C GLY A 44 -7.17 -4.97 -5.17
N GLY A 45 -6.20 -5.11 -6.08
CA GLY A 45 -6.28 -6.03 -7.21
C GLY A 45 -7.19 -5.56 -8.35
N LEU A 46 -7.76 -4.35 -8.27
CA LEU A 46 -8.74 -3.81 -9.22
C LEU A 46 -8.13 -2.99 -10.36
N GLY A 47 -6.86 -3.25 -10.69
CA GLY A 47 -6.17 -2.56 -11.77
C GLY A 47 -5.00 -3.32 -12.36
N GLU A 48 -4.69 -3.00 -13.61
CA GLU A 48 -3.53 -3.51 -14.33
C GLU A 48 -2.38 -2.51 -14.23
N VAL A 49 -1.20 -2.99 -13.85
CA VAL A 49 0.03 -2.21 -13.81
C VAL A 49 1.04 -2.82 -14.78
N SER A 50 1.57 -1.99 -15.68
CA SER A 50 2.62 -2.37 -16.65
C SER A 50 3.69 -1.29 -16.74
N TYR A 51 4.83 -1.64 -17.33
CA TYR A 51 5.90 -0.70 -17.61
C TYR A 51 6.02 -0.48 -19.11
N GLU A 52 6.25 0.76 -19.50
CA GLU A 52 6.45 1.14 -20.90
C GLU A 52 7.56 2.18 -21.03
N SER A 53 8.10 2.31 -22.24
CA SER A 53 9.06 3.37 -22.54
C SER A 53 8.31 4.67 -22.80
N PHE A 54 8.76 5.76 -22.18
CA PHE A 54 8.16 7.08 -22.30
C PHE A 54 9.24 8.13 -22.58
N GLU A 55 9.13 8.80 -23.73
CA GLU A 55 10.09 9.80 -24.18
C GLU A 55 9.83 11.17 -23.54
N VAL A 56 10.84 11.70 -22.84
CA VAL A 56 10.80 13.04 -22.25
C VAL A 56 12.04 13.82 -22.67
N ALA A 57 11.83 14.91 -23.41
CA ALA A 57 12.91 15.79 -23.89
C ALA A 57 14.05 15.03 -24.61
N GLY A 58 13.70 14.02 -25.41
CA GLY A 58 14.66 13.19 -26.16
C GLY A 58 15.38 12.14 -25.31
N ARG A 59 14.84 11.77 -24.14
CA ARG A 59 15.34 10.69 -23.29
C ARG A 59 14.22 9.67 -23.04
N ALA A 60 14.50 8.40 -23.31
CA ALA A 60 13.64 7.30 -22.94
C ALA A 60 13.70 7.05 -21.43
N LEU A 61 12.58 7.28 -20.75
CA LEU A 61 12.36 6.92 -19.35
C LEU A 61 11.45 5.69 -19.27
N THR A 62 11.40 5.05 -18.10
CA THR A 62 10.41 4.02 -17.81
C THR A 62 9.19 4.68 -17.17
N ALA A 63 8.03 4.54 -17.81
CA ALA A 63 6.75 4.96 -17.25
C ALA A 63 6.02 3.76 -16.62
N VAL A 64 5.18 4.08 -15.65
CA VAL A 64 4.22 3.15 -15.06
C VAL A 64 2.86 3.43 -15.69
N ARG A 65 2.31 2.43 -16.38
CA ARG A 65 0.96 2.47 -16.92
C ARG A 65 0.03 1.77 -15.95
N SER A 66 -1.02 2.48 -15.54
CA SER A 66 -2.08 1.97 -14.67
C SER A 66 -3.41 2.04 -15.42
N MET A 67 -4.11 0.91 -15.54
CA MET A 67 -5.51 0.86 -16.02
C MET A 67 -6.42 0.38 -14.90
N ILE A 68 -7.50 1.11 -14.63
CA ILE A 68 -8.35 0.91 -13.46
C ILE A 68 -9.80 1.12 -13.87
N ASP A 69 -10.60 0.04 -13.86
CA ASP A 69 -12.03 0.09 -14.21
C ASP A 69 -12.91 0.49 -13.02
N TYR A 70 -12.41 0.27 -11.79
CA TYR A 70 -13.10 0.58 -10.52
C TYR A 70 -12.31 1.64 -9.74
N PRO A 71 -12.28 2.90 -10.22
CA PRO A 71 -11.43 3.94 -9.64
C PRO A 71 -11.84 4.34 -8.22
N ILE A 72 -13.11 4.21 -7.85
CA ILE A 72 -13.58 4.54 -6.50
C ILE A 72 -13.05 3.51 -5.49
N GLU A 73 -13.24 2.23 -5.76
CA GLU A 73 -12.78 1.14 -4.90
C GLU A 73 -11.25 1.00 -4.93
N GLY A 74 -10.67 0.96 -6.13
CA GLY A 74 -9.24 0.76 -6.33
C GLY A 74 -8.39 1.95 -5.87
N CYS A 75 -8.82 3.19 -6.15
CA CYS A 75 -8.05 4.36 -5.75
C CYS A 75 -8.53 4.93 -4.42
N VAL A 76 -9.80 5.33 -4.30
CA VAL A 76 -10.28 6.09 -3.13
C VAL A 76 -10.35 5.22 -1.88
N ALA A 77 -10.98 4.05 -1.97
CA ALA A 77 -11.15 3.14 -0.83
C ALA A 77 -9.86 2.37 -0.47
N SER A 78 -8.92 2.26 -1.41
CA SER A 78 -7.71 1.45 -1.25
C SER A 78 -6.43 2.27 -1.44
N GLN A 79 -6.08 2.66 -2.67
CA GLN A 79 -4.75 3.19 -2.98
C GLN A 79 -4.40 4.47 -2.21
N ILE A 80 -5.33 5.42 -2.05
CA ILE A 80 -5.10 6.68 -1.34
C ILE A 80 -4.44 6.44 0.02
N ALA A 81 -3.37 7.19 0.27
CA ALA A 81 -2.67 7.17 1.55
C ALA A 81 -3.43 8.05 2.57
N GLY A 82 -4.62 7.60 2.97
CA GLY A 82 -5.54 8.36 3.83
C GLY A 82 -5.41 8.06 5.33
N TRP A 83 -4.97 6.85 5.68
CA TRP A 83 -4.96 6.39 7.06
C TRP A 83 -3.64 6.73 7.74
N ARG A 84 -3.66 7.77 8.57
CA ARG A 84 -2.51 8.18 9.40
C ARG A 84 -2.42 7.31 10.65
N LEU A 85 -1.26 6.70 10.87
CA LEU A 85 -0.97 5.93 12.08
C LEU A 85 -0.31 6.87 13.09
N GLU A 86 -1.01 7.14 14.19
CA GLU A 86 -0.44 7.94 15.27
C GLU A 86 0.78 7.24 15.87
N SER A 87 1.86 7.98 16.06
CA SER A 87 3.06 7.50 16.73
C SER A 87 3.50 8.57 17.73
N PRO A 88 3.21 8.38 19.04
CA PRO A 88 3.59 9.35 20.06
C PRO A 88 5.08 9.68 19.98
N GLY A 89 5.42 10.96 19.84
CA GLY A 89 6.81 11.43 19.81
C GLY A 89 7.53 11.33 18.45
N LYS A 90 6.86 10.95 17.35
CA LYS A 90 7.41 11.04 15.99
C LYS A 90 6.72 12.16 15.21
N GLU A 91 7.50 13.07 14.62
CA GLU A 91 6.97 14.20 13.81
C GLU A 91 6.36 13.75 12.48
N HIS A 92 6.74 12.56 11.98
CA HIS A 92 6.22 11.99 10.75
C HIS A 92 5.44 10.71 11.04
N ALA A 93 4.11 10.81 11.04
CA ALA A 93 3.23 9.65 11.12
C ALA A 93 3.39 8.78 9.87
N ALA A 94 3.54 7.47 10.04
CA ALA A 94 3.47 6.54 8.93
C ALA A 94 2.08 6.62 8.30
N ILE A 95 2.03 6.68 6.97
CA ILE A 95 0.77 6.76 6.23
C ILE A 95 0.53 5.40 5.57
N LEU A 96 -0.66 4.87 5.82
CA LEU A 96 -1.12 3.57 5.36
C LEU A 96 -2.03 3.72 4.13
N ALA A 97 -1.83 2.84 3.17
CA ALA A 97 -2.61 2.67 1.95
C ALA A 97 -3.01 1.20 1.78
N GLY A 98 -3.85 0.93 0.78
CA GLY A 98 -4.26 -0.43 0.41
C GLY A 98 -5.61 -0.86 0.99
N PRO A 99 -6.07 -2.07 0.65
CA PRO A 99 -7.47 -2.47 0.79
C PRO A 99 -7.93 -2.57 2.25
N GLY A 100 -7.02 -2.80 3.20
CA GLY A 100 -7.32 -2.78 4.62
C GLY A 100 -7.91 -1.45 5.11
N ARG A 101 -7.71 -0.33 4.38
CA ARG A 101 -8.42 0.93 4.66
C ARG A 101 -9.94 0.77 4.61
N ALA A 102 -10.47 -0.01 3.67
CA ALA A 102 -11.92 -0.22 3.53
C ALA A 102 -12.51 -1.08 4.67
N LEU A 103 -11.68 -1.88 5.35
CA LEU A 103 -12.05 -2.65 6.53
C LEU A 103 -12.02 -1.82 7.82
N ASN A 104 -11.22 -0.75 7.87
CA ASN A 104 -11.07 0.08 9.06
C ASN A 104 -12.42 0.60 9.56
N LYS A 105 -12.76 0.27 10.82
CA LYS A 105 -13.99 0.75 11.49
C LYS A 105 -13.69 1.67 12.68
N ALA A 106 -12.44 1.85 13.07
CA ALA A 106 -12.06 2.57 14.28
C ALA A 106 -11.77 4.06 14.01
N SER A 107 -11.02 4.35 12.94
CA SER A 107 -10.57 5.71 12.62
C SER A 107 -10.63 5.93 11.12
N LEU A 108 -11.80 6.32 10.61
CA LEU A 108 -12.00 6.59 9.20
C LEU A 108 -11.25 7.85 8.76
N ASP A 109 -10.56 7.75 7.63
CA ASP A 109 -10.10 8.93 6.94
C ASP A 109 -11.24 9.58 6.13
N HIS A 110 -11.10 10.88 5.86
CA HIS A 110 -12.14 11.69 5.23
C HIS A 110 -12.55 11.24 3.82
N TYR A 111 -11.76 10.39 3.16
CA TYR A 111 -12.10 9.89 1.83
C TYR A 111 -13.29 8.92 1.87
N PHE A 112 -13.55 8.29 3.01
CA PHE A 112 -14.74 7.45 3.19
C PHE A 112 -16.03 8.25 3.35
N ASP A 113 -15.97 9.59 3.43
CA ASP A 113 -17.16 10.45 3.36
C ASP A 113 -17.61 10.65 1.90
N TRP A 114 -16.77 10.34 0.91
CA TRP A 114 -17.06 10.53 -0.51
C TRP A 114 -17.69 9.30 -1.18
N ILE A 115 -17.66 8.15 -0.50
CA ILE A 115 -17.94 6.85 -1.11
C ILE A 115 -18.77 5.98 -0.17
N ASP A 116 -19.65 5.15 -0.74
CA ASP A 116 -20.45 4.19 0.05
C ASP A 116 -19.74 2.85 0.24
N TYR A 117 -18.68 2.60 -0.52
CA TYR A 117 -17.98 1.31 -0.49
C TYR A 117 -17.28 1.07 0.85
N ARG A 118 -17.56 -0.09 1.43
CA ARG A 118 -16.87 -0.63 2.60
C ARG A 118 -16.68 -2.12 2.40
N ASP A 119 -15.52 -2.61 2.82
CA ASP A 119 -15.20 -4.01 2.72
C ASP A 119 -15.67 -4.77 3.99
N ASP A 120 -15.84 -6.08 3.82
CA ASP A 120 -16.22 -7.05 4.85
C ASP A 120 -15.50 -8.37 4.59
N HIS A 121 -14.30 -8.49 5.17
CA HIS A 121 -13.44 -9.64 4.99
C HIS A 121 -12.68 -9.97 6.28
N HIS A 122 -12.30 -11.25 6.43
CA HIS A 122 -11.64 -11.76 7.64
C HIS A 122 -10.10 -11.59 7.60
N GLU A 123 -9.55 -11.29 6.43
CA GLU A 123 -8.14 -10.96 6.21
C GLU A 123 -7.99 -9.49 5.81
N ALA A 124 -6.88 -8.87 6.18
CA ALA A 124 -6.56 -7.49 5.81
C ALA A 124 -5.17 -7.40 5.17
N VAL A 125 -5.06 -6.62 4.10
CA VAL A 125 -3.78 -6.28 3.47
C VAL A 125 -3.60 -4.77 3.49
N VAL A 126 -2.48 -4.31 4.03
CA VAL A 126 -2.12 -2.89 4.08
C VAL A 126 -0.72 -2.66 3.55
N ALA A 127 -0.46 -1.46 3.09
CA ALA A 127 0.81 -1.04 2.53
C ALA A 127 1.27 0.22 3.24
N ILE A 128 2.45 0.20 3.84
CA ILE A 128 2.96 1.27 4.68
C ILE A 128 4.30 1.74 4.14
N GLN A 129 4.38 3.04 3.86
CA GLN A 129 5.65 3.67 3.57
C GLN A 129 6.40 3.94 4.88
N ALA A 130 7.32 3.05 5.24
CA ALA A 130 8.09 3.14 6.48
C ALA A 130 9.60 3.03 6.19
N SER A 131 10.39 3.84 6.88
CA SER A 131 11.86 3.85 6.81
C SER A 131 12.53 3.06 7.94
N GLU A 132 11.74 2.41 8.78
CA GLU A 132 12.18 1.63 9.93
C GLU A 132 11.21 0.45 10.12
N PRO A 133 11.64 -0.65 10.78
CA PRO A 133 10.75 -1.72 11.15
C PRO A 133 9.54 -1.23 11.96
N LEU A 134 8.37 -1.81 11.72
CA LEU A 134 7.15 -1.40 12.42
C LEU A 134 7.15 -1.91 13.87
N PRO A 135 6.86 -1.04 14.85
CA PRO A 135 6.59 -1.48 16.21
C PRO A 135 5.37 -2.42 16.24
N LEU A 136 5.42 -3.46 17.08
CA LEU A 136 4.29 -4.41 17.21
C LEU A 136 2.98 -3.71 17.57
N SER A 137 3.02 -2.66 18.40
CA SER A 137 1.85 -1.88 18.78
C SER A 137 1.12 -1.24 17.59
N ILE A 138 1.86 -0.83 16.55
CA ILE A 138 1.27 -0.31 15.31
C ILE A 138 0.56 -1.44 14.54
N VAL A 139 1.21 -2.61 14.45
CA VAL A 139 0.63 -3.81 13.80
C VAL A 139 -0.66 -4.24 14.49
N GLU A 140 -0.68 -4.27 15.83
CA GLU A 140 -1.86 -4.58 16.62
C GLU A 140 -2.98 -3.56 16.41
N THR A 141 -2.63 -2.27 16.37
CA THR A 141 -3.58 -1.18 16.11
C THR A 141 -4.25 -1.35 14.75
N VAL A 142 -3.48 -1.73 13.71
CA VAL A 142 -4.04 -2.00 12.37
C VAL A 142 -4.98 -3.20 12.41
N ALA A 143 -4.58 -4.32 13.02
CA ALA A 143 -5.42 -5.51 13.11
C ALA A 143 -6.76 -5.23 13.82
N VAL A 144 -6.71 -4.56 14.97
CA VAL A 144 -7.90 -4.15 15.74
C VAL A 144 -8.80 -3.23 14.93
N SER A 145 -8.22 -2.23 14.26
CA SER A 145 -8.97 -1.25 13.47
C SER A 145 -9.69 -1.90 12.28
N CYS A 146 -9.04 -2.87 11.64
CA CYS A 146 -9.61 -3.68 10.55
C CYS A 146 -10.55 -4.80 11.05
N LYS A 147 -10.65 -5.03 12.37
CA LYS A 147 -11.40 -6.13 12.99
C LYS A 147 -10.99 -7.54 12.51
N VAL A 148 -9.71 -7.73 12.22
CA VAL A 148 -9.15 -9.02 11.82
C VAL A 148 -8.25 -9.59 12.91
N GLN A 149 -7.97 -10.89 12.87
CA GLN A 149 -6.95 -11.46 13.76
C GLN A 149 -5.57 -11.07 13.23
N PRO A 150 -4.56 -10.84 14.09
CA PRO A 150 -3.23 -10.48 13.62
C PRO A 150 -2.64 -11.50 12.64
N ARG A 151 -2.91 -12.80 12.80
CA ARG A 151 -2.47 -13.84 11.87
C ARG A 151 -3.02 -13.72 10.44
N ASP A 152 -4.11 -12.99 10.28
CA ASP A 152 -4.83 -12.74 9.03
C ASP A 152 -4.51 -11.32 8.50
N LEU A 153 -3.52 -10.64 9.09
CA LEU A 153 -3.02 -9.32 8.67
C LEU A 153 -1.70 -9.46 7.90
N TYR A 154 -1.66 -8.85 6.72
CA TYR A 154 -0.50 -8.78 5.85
C TYR A 154 -0.11 -7.31 5.63
N ILE A 155 1.18 -7.00 5.80
CA ILE A 155 1.70 -5.64 5.73
C ILE A 155 2.84 -5.58 4.73
N LEU A 156 2.67 -4.82 3.65
CA LEU A 156 3.73 -4.50 2.71
C LEU A 156 4.48 -3.26 3.21
N ILE A 157 5.81 -3.31 3.21
CA ILE A 157 6.65 -2.18 3.60
C ILE A 157 7.58 -1.82 2.44
N ALA A 158 7.68 -0.52 2.15
CA ALA A 158 8.70 0.03 1.27
C ALA A 158 9.08 1.45 1.72
N PRO A 159 10.37 1.77 1.93
CA PRO A 159 10.79 3.10 2.35
C PRO A 159 10.84 4.06 1.16
N ASN A 160 10.80 5.38 1.43
CA ASN A 160 10.84 6.43 0.42
C ASN A 160 12.05 6.40 -0.53
N HIS A 161 13.16 5.79 -0.11
CA HIS A 161 14.40 5.67 -0.86
C HIS A 161 14.52 4.35 -1.64
N SER A 162 13.44 3.56 -1.74
CA SER A 162 13.41 2.30 -2.49
C SER A 162 12.85 2.45 -3.91
N LEU A 163 13.23 1.53 -4.80
CA LEU A 163 12.62 1.40 -6.13
C LEU A 163 11.11 1.14 -6.04
N VAL A 164 10.69 0.28 -5.10
CA VAL A 164 9.26 -0.04 -4.91
C VAL A 164 8.47 1.21 -4.56
N CYS A 165 9.00 2.07 -3.69
CA CYS A 165 8.35 3.34 -3.38
C CYS A 165 8.31 4.29 -4.59
N ALA A 166 9.40 4.42 -5.36
CA ALA A 166 9.41 5.28 -6.54
C ALA A 166 8.33 4.89 -7.56
N VAL A 167 8.19 3.58 -7.83
CA VAL A 167 7.20 3.05 -8.76
C VAL A 167 5.78 3.20 -8.24
N GLN A 168 5.51 2.81 -6.98
CA GLN A 168 4.15 2.89 -6.43
C GLN A 168 3.67 4.34 -6.33
N VAL A 169 4.57 5.31 -6.09
CA VAL A 169 4.23 6.74 -6.14
C VAL A 169 3.88 7.16 -7.57
N ALA A 170 4.71 6.80 -8.56
CA ALA A 170 4.46 7.13 -9.96
C ALA A 170 3.12 6.55 -10.47
N ALA A 171 2.70 5.39 -9.94
CA ALA A 171 1.47 4.70 -10.34
C ALA A 171 0.18 5.35 -9.81
N ARG A 172 0.27 6.35 -8.92
CA ARG A 172 -0.89 7.00 -8.25
C ARG A 172 -1.53 8.13 -9.04
N ILE A 173 -1.19 8.31 -10.31
CA ILE A 173 -1.69 9.47 -11.08
C ILE A 173 -3.23 9.55 -11.16
N VAL A 174 -3.90 8.39 -11.27
CA VAL A 174 -5.38 8.32 -11.27
C VAL A 174 -5.93 8.71 -9.89
N GLU A 175 -5.34 8.16 -8.83
CA GLU A 175 -5.68 8.49 -7.44
C GLU A 175 -5.51 9.98 -7.14
N GLN A 176 -4.40 10.58 -7.53
CA GLN A 176 -4.14 12.02 -7.37
C GLN A 176 -5.14 12.89 -8.13
N THR A 177 -5.62 12.42 -9.29
CA THR A 177 -6.69 13.10 -10.02
C THR A 177 -8.00 13.07 -9.25
N LEU A 178 -8.37 11.91 -8.68
CA LEU A 178 -9.59 11.75 -7.90
C LEU A 178 -9.56 12.57 -6.61
N HIS A 179 -8.42 12.60 -5.90
CA HIS A 179 -8.23 13.44 -4.71
C HIS A 179 -8.55 14.91 -4.99
N ARG A 180 -8.13 15.41 -6.17
CA ARG A 180 -8.35 16.80 -6.59
C ARG A 180 -9.75 17.09 -7.13
N LEU A 181 -10.50 16.08 -7.57
CA LEU A 181 -11.88 16.31 -8.05
C LEU A 181 -12.84 16.72 -6.94
N ALA A 182 -12.50 16.41 -5.69
CA ALA A 182 -13.29 16.75 -4.52
C ALA A 182 -12.83 18.03 -3.81
N GLU A 183 -11.74 18.66 -4.28
CA GLU A 183 -11.32 20.02 -3.89
C GLU A 183 -12.12 21.08 -4.65
#